data_AF-A0A822AP25-F1
#
_entry.id   AF-A0A822AP25-F1
#
_cell.length_a   1.000
_cell.length_b   1.000
_cell.length_c   1.000
_cell.angle_alpha   90.00
_cell.angle_beta   90.00
_cell.angle_gamma   90.00
#
_symmetry.space_group_name_H-M   'P 1'
#
loop_
_entity.id
_entity.type
_entity.pdbx_description
1 polymer ?
#
loop_
_entity_poly.entity_id
_entity_poly.type
_entity_poly.pdbx_seq_one_letter_code
_entity_poly.pdbx_strand_id
1 'polypeptide(L)'
;EDIFIKRLLCINCKSDLSTTSTKCLKCTNDNSERLALVFDAIQEIVFTRTYDRLCSTIDTYRETFTKQKIDHDINDIVYNQNYRTLCDSNPYPFLTILLHLDGISLGKSNTQCLWILNGSIIELPPAIRTRRQNNLILSLWIGNEHPNVELWLNRCFHQLLDLKYK
;
A
#
# COMPACT_ATOMS: atom_id res chain seq x y z
N GLU A 1 -10.98 2.61 -17.21
CA GLU A 1 -10.33 3.52 -16.26
C GLU A 1 -9.03 2.88 -15.81
N ASP A 2 -7.92 3.57 -16.01
CA ASP A 2 -6.60 3.06 -15.63
C ASP A 2 -6.48 3.06 -14.10
N ILE A 3 -6.20 1.90 -13.51
CA ILE A 3 -6.06 1.77 -12.05
C ILE A 3 -4.63 2.11 -11.62
N PHE A 4 -3.67 2.13 -12.55
CA PHE A 4 -2.26 2.32 -12.27
C PHE A 4 -1.65 3.47 -13.08
N ILE A 5 -0.83 4.27 -12.42
CA ILE A 5 0.03 5.28 -13.03
C ILE A 5 1.43 4.70 -13.20
N LYS A 6 1.87 4.60 -14.46
CA LYS A 6 3.21 4.13 -14.82
C LYS A 6 4.24 5.25 -14.63
N ARG A 7 5.33 4.95 -13.93
CA ARG A 7 6.48 5.83 -13.71
C ARG A 7 7.78 5.11 -13.99
N LEU A 8 8.79 5.87 -14.40
CA LEU A 8 10.17 5.41 -14.48
C LEU A 8 10.99 6.17 -13.44
N LEU A 9 11.68 5.43 -12.57
CA LEU A 9 12.48 5.99 -11.49
C LEU A 9 13.96 5.66 -11.69
N CYS A 10 14.83 6.63 -11.42
CA CYS A 10 16.22 6.30 -11.15
C CYS A 10 16.38 5.90 -9.68
N ILE A 11 16.87 4.69 -9.43
CA ILE A 11 17.04 4.15 -8.08
C ILE A 11 18.11 4.93 -7.31
N ASN A 12 19.17 5.37 -7.99
CA ASN A 12 20.31 6.04 -7.36
C ASN A 12 19.97 7.47 -6.86
N CYS A 13 19.45 8.33 -7.72
CA CYS A 13 19.06 9.70 -7.33
C CYS A 13 17.59 9.84 -6.91
N LYS A 14 16.84 8.73 -6.89
CA LYS A 14 15.43 8.64 -6.47
C LYS A 14 14.47 9.55 -7.26
N SER A 15 14.86 10.03 -8.43
CA SER A 15 14.05 10.97 -9.22
C SER A 15 13.19 10.26 -10.27
N ASP A 16 11.97 10.76 -10.46
CA ASP A 16 11.14 10.45 -11.62
C ASP A 16 11.80 10.90 -12.93
N LEU A 17 11.68 10.05 -13.94
CA LEU A 17 12.15 10.24 -15.30
C LEU A 17 10.97 10.20 -16.27
N SER A 18 11.18 10.66 -17.50
CA SER A 18 10.23 10.38 -18.57
C SER A 18 10.11 8.87 -18.76
N THR A 19 8.90 8.37 -18.98
CA THR A 19 8.64 6.94 -19.23
C THR A 19 9.28 6.43 -20.52
N THR A 20 9.74 7.33 -21.40
CA THR A 20 10.50 7.03 -22.61
C THR A 20 12.02 7.11 -22.43
N SER A 21 12.50 7.57 -21.26
CA SER A 21 13.93 7.66 -21.01
C SER A 21 14.57 6.28 -20.89
N THR A 22 15.75 6.13 -21.48
CA THR A 22 16.59 4.93 -21.34
C THR A 22 17.70 5.10 -20.31
N LYS A 23 17.88 6.33 -19.80
CA LYS A 23 18.93 6.68 -18.84
C LYS A 23 18.54 7.85 -17.93
N CYS A 24 19.24 7.97 -16.80
CA CYS A 24 19.09 9.10 -15.89
C CYS A 24 20.09 10.21 -16.23
N LEU A 25 19.59 11.39 -16.60
CA LEU A 25 20.44 12.55 -16.91
C LEU A 25 21.16 13.13 -15.68
N LYS A 26 20.62 12.92 -14.47
CA LYS A 26 21.20 13.43 -13.21
C LYS A 26 22.38 12.62 -12.70
N CYS A 27 22.36 11.30 -12.91
CA CYS A 27 23.39 10.41 -12.35
C CYS A 27 24.61 10.25 -13.26
N THR A 28 24.61 10.80 -14.48
CA THR A 28 25.63 10.62 -15.54
C THR A 28 25.95 9.16 -15.93
N ASN A 29 25.44 8.18 -15.19
CA ASN A 29 25.60 6.76 -15.44
C ASN A 29 24.58 6.28 -16.48
N ASP A 30 25.08 5.71 -17.57
CA ASP A 30 24.28 5.07 -18.63
C ASP A 30 23.77 3.66 -18.22
N ASN A 31 23.98 3.23 -16.97
CA ASN A 31 23.58 1.89 -16.54
C ASN A 31 22.06 1.79 -16.32
N SER A 32 21.37 1.12 -17.26
CA SER A 32 19.93 0.85 -17.23
C SER A 32 19.49 -0.01 -16.04
N GLU A 33 20.42 -0.75 -15.40
CA GLU A 33 20.16 -1.55 -14.20
C GLU A 33 19.76 -0.68 -12.99
N ARG A 34 20.01 0.63 -13.06
CA ARG A 34 19.66 1.61 -12.02
C ARG A 34 18.31 2.26 -12.25
N LEU A 35 17.50 1.72 -13.15
CA LEU A 35 16.15 2.17 -13.42
C LEU A 35 15.13 1.17 -12.87
N ALA A 36 14.05 1.70 -12.31
CA ALA A 36 12.90 0.91 -11.89
C ALA A 36 11.66 1.43 -12.60
N LEU A 37 10.88 0.51 -13.17
CA LEU A 37 9.55 0.79 -13.65
C LEU A 37 8.55 0.53 -12.53
N VAL A 38 7.82 1.56 -12.14
CA VAL A 38 6.85 1.50 -11.04
C VAL A 38 5.45 1.76 -11.55
N PHE A 39 4.50 0.95 -11.13
CA PHE A 39 3.08 1.13 -11.38
C PHE A 39 2.41 1.41 -10.05
N ASP A 40 2.10 2.67 -9.77
CA ASP A 40 1.38 3.04 -8.55
C ASP A 40 -0.11 3.00 -8.78
N ALA A 41 -0.83 2.31 -7.91
CA ALA A 41 -2.27 2.30 -7.97
C ALA A 41 -2.81 3.68 -7.62
N ILE A 42 -3.85 4.11 -8.32
CA ILE A 42 -4.64 5.29 -7.95
C ILE A 42 -5.42 4.90 -6.70
N GLN A 43 -4.92 5.34 -5.55
CA GLN A 43 -5.42 4.91 -4.25
C GLN A 43 -6.91 5.17 -4.05
N GLU A 44 -7.42 6.29 -4.57
CA GLU A 44 -8.84 6.64 -4.55
C GLU A 44 -9.70 5.53 -5.16
N ILE A 45 -9.34 5.09 -6.36
CA ILE A 45 -10.07 4.05 -7.08
C ILE A 45 -9.99 2.72 -6.33
N VAL A 46 -8.80 2.36 -5.85
CA VAL A 46 -8.57 1.09 -5.13
C VAL A 46 -9.35 1.05 -3.82
N PHE A 47 -9.30 2.12 -3.02
CA PHE A 47 -9.96 2.19 -1.73
C PHE A 47 -11.47 2.26 -1.88
N THR A 48 -12.00 3.13 -2.75
CA THR A 48 -13.45 3.24 -2.99
C THR A 48 -14.01 1.91 -3.45
N ARG A 49 -13.43 1.27 -4.48
CA ARG A 49 -13.94 -0.03 -4.97
C ARG A 49 -13.81 -1.15 -3.94
N THR A 50 -12.76 -1.13 -3.13
CA THR A 50 -12.61 -2.15 -2.07
C THR A 50 -13.60 -1.92 -0.95
N TYR A 51 -13.82 -0.67 -0.55
CA TYR A 51 -14.80 -0.30 0.46
C TYR A 51 -16.22 -0.64 0.00
N ASP A 52 -16.63 -0.22 -1.20
CA ASP A 52 -17.96 -0.51 -1.75
C ASP A 52 -18.29 -2.01 -1.75
N ARG A 53 -17.27 -2.84 -2.02
CA ARG A 53 -17.40 -4.30 -2.01
C ARG A 53 -17.47 -4.90 -0.60
N LEU A 54 -16.83 -4.28 0.39
CA LEU A 54 -16.59 -4.87 1.71
C LEU A 54 -17.27 -4.11 2.86
N CYS A 55 -17.97 -3.00 2.60
CA CYS A 55 -18.51 -2.08 3.60
C CYS A 55 -19.39 -2.80 4.63
N SER A 56 -20.30 -3.67 4.20
CA SER A 56 -21.15 -4.45 5.10
C SER A 56 -20.35 -5.35 6.04
N THR A 57 -19.28 -5.97 5.54
CA THR A 57 -18.37 -6.81 6.35
C THR A 57 -17.57 -5.97 7.33
N ILE A 58 -17.09 -4.81 6.89
CA ILE A 58 -16.35 -3.85 7.70
C ILE A 58 -17.22 -3.34 8.84
N ASP A 59 -18.44 -2.90 8.55
CA ASP A 59 -19.36 -2.35 9.55
C ASP A 59 -19.79 -3.40 10.56
N THR A 60 -20.09 -4.62 10.11
CA THR A 60 -20.39 -5.75 11.00
C THR A 60 -19.22 -6.05 11.95
N TYR A 61 -17.97 -6.04 11.44
CA TYR A 61 -16.81 -6.31 12.27
C TYR A 61 -16.54 -5.16 13.26
N ARG A 62 -16.69 -3.91 12.83
CA ARG A 62 -16.62 -2.71 13.68
C ARG A 62 -17.57 -2.79 14.86
N GLU A 63 -18.82 -3.13 14.62
CA GLU A 63 -19.80 -3.29 15.70
C GLU A 63 -19.36 -4.34 16.72
N THR A 64 -18.74 -5.42 16.25
CA THR A 64 -18.27 -6.52 17.09
C THR A 64 -17.18 -6.07 18.06
N PHE A 65 -16.09 -5.48 17.54
CA PHE A 65 -14.96 -5.09 18.40
C PHE A 65 -15.20 -3.80 19.20
N THR A 66 -16.18 -2.97 18.80
CA THR A 66 -16.58 -1.77 19.56
C THR A 66 -17.42 -2.15 20.78
N LYS A 67 -18.31 -3.14 20.64
CA LYS A 67 -19.21 -3.59 21.74
C LYS A 67 -18.52 -4.55 22.71
N GLN A 68 -17.50 -5.27 22.27
CA GLN A 68 -16.81 -6.25 23.11
C GLN A 68 -15.84 -5.59 24.11
N LYS A 69 -15.94 -6.03 25.38
CA LYS A 69 -14.89 -5.79 26.37
C LYS A 69 -13.62 -6.49 25.90
N ILE A 70 -12.46 -5.94 26.27
CA ILE A 70 -11.15 -6.49 25.93
C ILE A 70 -11.11 -7.94 26.41
N ASP A 71 -11.09 -8.87 25.46
CA ASP A 71 -10.77 -10.25 25.71
C ASP A 71 -9.26 -10.40 25.52
N HIS A 72 -8.57 -10.75 26.60
CA HIS A 72 -7.12 -10.90 26.59
C HIS A 72 -6.66 -12.10 25.75
N ASP A 73 -7.57 -13.00 25.37
CA ASP A 73 -7.27 -14.16 24.53
C ASP A 73 -7.37 -13.85 23.03
N ILE A 74 -7.93 -12.69 22.64
CA ILE A 74 -8.06 -12.29 21.23
C ILE A 74 -6.86 -11.45 20.78
N ASN A 75 -5.96 -12.09 20.04
CA ASN A 75 -4.81 -11.44 19.40
C ASN A 75 -5.14 -10.91 17.99
N ASP A 76 -5.96 -9.84 17.90
CA ASP A 76 -6.12 -9.08 16.65
C ASP A 76 -5.81 -7.57 16.84
N ILE A 77 -5.41 -6.92 15.76
CA ILE A 77 -4.94 -5.52 15.72
C ILE A 77 -6.01 -4.56 16.27
N VAL A 78 -7.29 -4.81 16.00
CA VAL A 78 -8.39 -3.96 16.47
C VAL A 78 -8.56 -3.95 17.99
N TYR A 79 -8.03 -4.97 18.69
CA TYR A 79 -8.05 -5.03 20.15
C TYR A 79 -6.78 -4.40 20.78
N ASN A 80 -5.79 -4.03 19.98
CA ASN A 80 -4.57 -3.38 20.45
C ASN A 80 -4.88 -1.96 20.98
N GLN A 81 -4.20 -1.58 22.06
CA GLN A 81 -4.36 -0.26 22.70
C GLN A 81 -4.09 0.91 21.75
N ASN A 82 -3.12 0.80 20.84
CA ASN A 82 -2.80 1.87 19.89
C ASN A 82 -3.96 2.12 18.92
N TYR A 83 -4.59 1.04 18.45
CA TYR A 83 -5.74 1.15 17.55
C TYR A 83 -6.97 1.70 18.29
N ARG A 84 -7.22 1.27 19.54
CA ARG A 84 -8.30 1.84 20.37
C ARG A 84 -8.11 3.33 20.62
N THR A 85 -6.89 3.74 20.96
CA THR A 85 -6.54 5.16 21.15
C THR A 85 -6.77 5.97 19.86
N LEU A 86 -6.47 5.38 18.69
CA LEU A 86 -6.76 5.98 17.39
C LEU A 86 -8.27 6.15 17.17
N CYS A 87 -9.09 5.13 17.47
CA CYS A 87 -10.55 5.19 17.39
C CYS A 87 -11.13 6.26 18.33
N ASP A 88 -10.64 6.35 19.56
CA ASP A 88 -11.11 7.34 20.54
C ASP A 88 -10.78 8.77 20.11
N SER A 89 -9.66 8.96 19.41
CA SER A 89 -9.21 10.27 18.91
C SER A 89 -9.83 10.65 17.56
N ASN A 90 -10.37 9.69 16.80
CA ASN A 90 -10.92 9.90 15.47
C ASN A 90 -12.27 9.18 15.38
N PRO A 91 -13.39 9.85 15.69
CA PRO A 91 -14.70 9.21 15.58
C PRO A 91 -14.96 8.78 14.13
N TYR A 92 -15.63 7.64 13.97
CA TYR A 92 -16.04 7.10 12.68
C TYR A 92 -16.85 8.11 11.83
N PRO A 93 -16.82 7.98 10.50
CA PRO A 93 -16.21 6.90 9.72
C PRO A 93 -14.73 7.15 9.34
N PHE A 94 -13.87 6.16 9.56
CA PHE A 94 -12.50 6.12 9.03
C PHE A 94 -12.07 4.68 8.75
N LEU A 95 -11.15 4.49 7.80
CA LEU A 95 -10.51 3.20 7.50
C LEU A 95 -9.03 3.28 7.87
N THR A 96 -8.51 2.18 8.40
CA THR A 96 -7.09 2.07 8.73
C THR A 96 -6.44 1.03 7.83
N ILE A 97 -5.32 1.42 7.25
CA ILE A 97 -4.56 0.58 6.33
C ILE A 97 -3.26 0.17 7.01
N LEU A 98 -3.05 -1.13 7.13
CA LEU A 98 -1.76 -1.71 7.46
C LEU A 98 -0.94 -1.81 6.17
N LEU A 99 0.15 -1.04 6.05
CA LEU A 99 1.07 -1.13 4.93
C LEU A 99 2.11 -2.23 5.19
N HIS A 100 2.26 -3.16 4.25
CA HIS A 100 3.26 -4.22 4.35
C HIS A 100 4.56 -3.73 3.69
N LEU A 101 5.63 -3.66 4.49
CA LEU A 101 6.93 -3.12 4.04
C LEU A 101 7.86 -4.23 3.55
N ASP A 102 7.61 -5.46 3.98
CA ASP A 102 8.20 -6.69 3.48
C ASP A 102 7.51 -7.08 2.16
N GLY A 103 7.76 -6.28 1.13
CA GLY A 103 7.24 -6.56 -0.21
C GLY A 103 7.54 -8.00 -0.65
N ILE A 104 6.63 -8.60 -1.40
CA ILE A 104 6.82 -9.97 -1.90
C ILE A 104 7.44 -9.88 -3.29
N SER A 105 8.61 -10.49 -3.47
CA SER A 105 9.17 -10.71 -4.81
C SER A 105 8.39 -11.85 -5.48
N LEU A 106 7.68 -11.54 -6.57
CA LEU A 106 6.89 -12.52 -7.32
C LEU A 106 7.71 -13.36 -8.30
N GLY A 107 8.89 -12.87 -8.65
CA GLY A 107 9.74 -13.49 -9.65
C GLY A 107 11.05 -12.74 -9.75
N LYS A 108 12.13 -13.50 -9.84
CA LYS A 108 13.49 -13.02 -10.05
C LYS A 108 14.01 -13.67 -11.32
N SER A 109 14.27 -12.87 -12.35
CA SER A 109 15.17 -13.25 -13.43
C SER A 109 16.60 -12.88 -13.02
N ASN A 110 17.59 -13.29 -13.82
CA ASN A 110 18.98 -12.89 -13.58
C ASN A 110 19.18 -11.38 -13.57
N THR A 111 18.27 -10.63 -14.20
CA THR A 111 18.41 -9.19 -14.39
C THR A 111 17.28 -8.39 -13.75
N GLN A 112 16.10 -8.94 -13.44
CA GLN A 112 14.96 -8.15 -12.96
C GLN A 112 14.16 -8.88 -11.88
N CYS A 113 13.62 -8.10 -10.95
CA CYS A 113 12.71 -8.54 -9.90
C CYS A 113 11.40 -7.77 -10.00
N LEU A 114 10.28 -8.47 -9.85
CA LEU A 114 8.96 -7.85 -9.64
C LEU A 114 8.62 -7.92 -8.15
N TRP A 115 8.34 -6.78 -7.55
CA TRP A 115 7.88 -6.66 -6.17
C TRP A 115 6.46 -6.12 -6.13
N ILE A 116 5.62 -6.74 -5.30
CA ILE A 116 4.31 -6.21 -4.93
C ILE A 116 4.45 -5.46 -3.61
N LEU A 117 4.03 -4.20 -3.62
CA LEU A 117 3.89 -3.36 -2.45
C LEU A 117 2.39 -3.21 -2.17
N ASN A 118 1.96 -3.64 -0.98
CA ASN A 118 0.54 -3.82 -0.70
C ASN A 118 0.17 -3.42 0.73
N GLY A 119 -1.13 -3.50 1.03
CA GLY A 119 -1.67 -3.17 2.33
C GLY A 119 -2.97 -3.91 2.64
N SER A 120 -3.39 -3.87 3.89
CA SER A 120 -4.61 -4.53 4.36
C SER A 120 -5.50 -3.59 5.15
N ILE A 121 -6.82 -3.73 4.97
CA ILE A 121 -7.81 -3.00 5.77
C ILE A 121 -7.89 -3.66 7.15
N ILE A 122 -7.64 -2.90 8.21
CA ILE A 122 -7.64 -3.41 9.58
C ILE A 122 -9.06 -3.76 10.02
N GLU A 123 -10.06 -3.00 9.58
CA GLU A 123 -11.48 -3.20 9.91
C GLU A 123 -12.11 -4.41 9.22
N LEU A 124 -11.32 -5.29 8.59
CA LEU A 124 -11.76 -6.61 8.15
C LEU A 124 -11.45 -7.68 9.20
N PRO A 125 -12.33 -8.70 9.38
CA PRO A 125 -12.01 -9.87 10.21
C PRO A 125 -10.72 -10.56 9.71
N PRO A 126 -9.88 -11.12 10.60
CA PRO A 126 -8.59 -11.74 10.22
C PRO A 126 -8.68 -12.74 9.06
N ALA A 127 -9.67 -13.64 9.09
CA ALA A 127 -9.88 -14.67 8.06
C ALA A 127 -10.31 -14.10 6.69
N ILE A 128 -10.79 -12.85 6.66
CA ILE A 128 -11.18 -12.13 5.44
C ILE A 128 -10.04 -11.21 4.99
N ARG A 129 -9.36 -10.56 5.94
CA ARG A 129 -8.23 -9.64 5.73
C ARG A 129 -7.08 -10.31 4.98
N THR A 130 -6.75 -11.55 5.31
CA THR A 130 -5.63 -12.30 4.71
C THR A 130 -5.94 -12.89 3.33
N ARG A 131 -7.21 -12.84 2.87
CA ARG A 131 -7.57 -13.34 1.53
C ARG A 131 -6.91 -12.48 0.47
N ARG A 132 -6.25 -13.10 -0.51
CA ARG A 132 -5.53 -12.42 -1.60
C ARG A 132 -6.36 -11.35 -2.30
N GLN A 133 -7.65 -11.59 -2.54
CA GLN A 133 -8.57 -10.66 -3.19
C GLN A 133 -8.94 -9.41 -2.36
N ASN A 134 -8.61 -9.40 -1.07
CA ASN A 134 -8.86 -8.29 -0.16
C ASN A 134 -7.57 -7.56 0.23
N ASN A 135 -6.42 -8.03 -0.27
CA ASN A 135 -5.15 -7.34 -0.11
C ASN A 135 -5.07 -6.23 -1.18
N LEU A 136 -4.78 -5.01 -0.73
CA LEU A 136 -4.74 -3.81 -1.55
C LEU A 136 -3.39 -3.75 -2.26
N ILE A 137 -3.36 -3.95 -3.58
CA ILE A 137 -2.13 -3.72 -4.35
C ILE A 137 -1.98 -2.22 -4.51
N LEU A 138 -0.94 -1.64 -3.89
CA LEU A 138 -0.70 -0.21 -3.88
C LEU A 138 0.34 0.20 -4.92
N SER A 139 1.36 -0.63 -5.12
CA SER A 139 2.34 -0.41 -6.18
C SER A 139 2.94 -1.74 -6.67
N LEU A 140 3.34 -1.76 -7.94
CA LEU A 140 4.21 -2.79 -8.51
C LEU A 140 5.56 -2.15 -8.83
N TRP A 141 6.65 -2.79 -8.43
CA TRP A 141 8.01 -2.32 -8.69
C TRP A 141 8.77 -3.35 -9.51
N ILE A 142 9.23 -2.95 -10.69
CA ILE A 142 10.00 -3.79 -11.61
C ILE A 142 11.38 -3.16 -11.76
N GLY A 143 12.40 -3.82 -11.27
CA GLY A 143 13.77 -3.34 -11.35
C GLY A 143 14.77 -4.39 -10.91
N ASN A 144 16.05 -4.05 -10.99
CA ASN A 144 17.12 -4.99 -10.67
C ASN A 144 17.40 -5.06 -9.16
N GLU A 145 16.93 -4.05 -8.42
CA GLU A 145 17.08 -3.92 -6.98
C GLU A 145 15.70 -3.92 -6.30
N HIS A 146 15.70 -4.18 -4.99
CA HIS A 146 14.49 -4.11 -4.18
C HIS A 146 13.94 -2.67 -4.13
N PRO A 147 12.64 -2.49 -3.85
CA PRO A 147 12.06 -1.18 -3.69
C PRO A 147 12.77 -0.38 -2.62
N ASN A 148 12.96 0.92 -2.87
CA ASN A 148 13.31 1.84 -1.80
C ASN A 148 12.02 2.13 -1.00
N VAL A 149 11.87 1.46 0.14
CA VAL A 149 10.65 1.52 0.97
C VAL A 149 10.34 2.94 1.43
N GLU A 150 11.35 3.74 1.77
CA GLU A 150 11.18 5.13 2.16
C GLU A 150 10.60 5.98 1.01
N LEU A 151 11.15 5.84 -0.19
CA LEU A 151 10.64 6.53 -1.39
C LEU A 151 9.19 6.13 -1.69
N TRP A 152 8.88 4.84 -1.60
CA TRP A 152 7.54 4.33 -1.79
C TRP A 152 6.56 4.85 -0.72
N LEU A 153 6.92 4.78 0.55
CA LEU A 153 6.10 5.25 1.67
C LEU A 153 5.80 6.75 1.54
N ASN A 154 6.81 7.56 1.26
CA ASN A 154 6.63 8.98 1.02
C ASN A 154 5.58 9.21 -0.07
N ARG A 155 5.68 8.52 -1.20
CA ARG A 155 4.70 8.64 -2.28
C ARG A 155 3.30 8.17 -1.88
N CYS A 156 3.23 7.05 -1.15
CA CYS A 156 1.98 6.51 -0.63
C CYS A 156 1.28 7.51 0.29
N PHE A 157 2.02 8.15 1.20
CA PHE A 157 1.50 9.15 2.11
C PHE A 157 1.02 10.42 1.41
N HIS A 158 1.73 10.90 0.38
CA HIS A 158 1.25 12.07 -0.38
C HIS A 158 -0.12 11.79 -1.02
N GLN A 159 -0.31 10.62 -1.64
CA GLN A 159 -1.62 10.25 -2.19
C GLN A 159 -2.71 10.12 -1.12
N LEU A 160 -2.38 9.58 0.05
CA LEU A 160 -3.31 9.50 1.19
C LEU A 160 -3.69 10.88 1.73
N LEU A 161 -2.74 11.82 1.79
CA LEU A 161 -3.00 13.19 2.20
C LEU A 161 -3.93 13.88 1.20
N ASP A 162 -3.67 13.74 -0.10
CA ASP A 162 -4.53 14.30 -1.15
C ASP A 162 -5.97 13.77 -1.03
N LEU A 163 -6.13 12.49 -0.67
CA LEU A 163 -7.44 11.87 -0.42
C LEU A 163 -8.14 12.38 0.83
N LYS A 164 -7.40 12.64 1.91
CA LYS A 164 -7.98 13.11 3.18
C LYS A 164 -8.67 14.47 3.05
N TYR A 165 -8.26 15.29 2.08
CA TYR A 165 -8.81 16.63 1.83
C TYR A 165 -9.88 16.68 0.74
N LYS A 166 -10.27 15.54 0.17
CA LYS A 166 -11.42 15.42 -0.74
C LYS A 166 -12.67 15.05 0.04
#